data_AF-A0A521FTU5-F1
#
_entry.id   AF-A0A521FTU5-F1
#
_cell.length_a   1.000
_cell.length_b   1.000
_cell.length_c   1.000
_cell.angle_alpha   90.00
_cell.angle_beta   90.00
_cell.angle_gamma   90.00
#
_symmetry.space_group_name_H-M   'P 1'
#
loop_
_entity.id
_entity.type
_entity.pdbx_description
1 polymer ?
#
loop_
_entity_poly.entity_id
_entity_poly.type
_entity_poly.pdbx_seq_one_letter_code
_entity_poly.pdbx_strand_id
1 'polypeptide(L)'
;MSSFMRKDALAGIFLMAVALFFGVAGRDLAIGRIAEMGPGFIPLTLAAVMFAIGAVMTLTAVRAANAPALTIPAGAVRVLPLIFLAVLAFVLLLQLLGYVLACAAMVTIASLASPQARRREVAISAVVLSVLSALAFVTLLGLPMPLWPEALL
;
A
#
# COMPACT_ATOMS: atom_id res chain seq x y z
N MET A 1 -3.25 -12.53 -30.20
CA MET A 1 -3.37 -13.61 -29.20
C MET A 1 -2.45 -13.32 -28.01
N SER A 2 -2.87 -13.52 -26.75
CA SER A 2 -2.02 -13.66 -25.51
C SER A 2 -1.83 -12.53 -24.47
N SER A 3 -2.58 -11.42 -24.43
CA SER A 3 -2.25 -10.35 -23.46
C SER A 3 -2.71 -10.58 -22.00
N PHE A 4 -3.57 -11.56 -21.68
CA PHE A 4 -4.26 -11.67 -20.36
C PHE A 4 -3.61 -12.65 -19.40
N MET A 5 -3.30 -13.84 -19.89
CA MET A 5 -2.45 -14.80 -19.19
C MET A 5 -1.12 -14.16 -18.78
N ARG A 6 -0.60 -13.25 -19.62
CA ARG A 6 0.57 -12.44 -19.29
C ARG A 6 0.33 -11.53 -18.09
N LYS A 7 -0.86 -10.96 -17.89
CA LYS A 7 -1.14 -9.94 -16.85
C LYS A 7 -1.30 -10.54 -15.48
N ASP A 8 -2.12 -11.57 -15.33
CA ASP A 8 -2.29 -12.24 -14.03
C ASP A 8 -1.00 -12.96 -13.64
N ALA A 9 -0.29 -13.54 -14.62
CA ALA A 9 1.06 -14.04 -14.40
C ALA A 9 2.06 -12.92 -14.08
N LEU A 10 2.04 -11.77 -14.78
CA LEU A 10 2.92 -10.62 -14.50
C LEU A 10 2.64 -10.03 -13.12
N ALA A 11 1.37 -9.91 -12.73
CA ALA A 11 0.95 -9.42 -11.43
C ALA A 11 1.35 -10.42 -10.33
N GLY A 12 1.15 -11.72 -10.56
CA GLY A 12 1.59 -12.77 -9.66
C GLY A 12 3.12 -12.81 -9.51
N ILE A 13 3.87 -12.73 -10.60
CA ILE A 13 5.34 -12.62 -10.61
C ILE A 13 5.80 -11.36 -9.89
N PHE A 14 5.17 -10.21 -10.16
CA PHE A 14 5.47 -8.96 -9.46
C PHE A 14 5.24 -9.10 -7.95
N LEU A 15 4.10 -9.68 -7.54
CA LEU A 15 3.78 -9.88 -6.14
C LEU A 15 4.79 -10.81 -5.46
N MET A 16 5.18 -11.90 -6.13
CA MET A 16 6.24 -12.80 -5.65
C MET A 16 7.60 -12.10 -5.58
N ALA A 17 7.96 -11.25 -6.54
CA ALA A 17 9.22 -10.51 -6.54
C ALA A 17 9.29 -9.50 -5.39
N VAL A 18 8.21 -8.74 -5.16
CA VAL A 18 8.11 -7.81 -4.03
C VAL A 18 8.14 -8.58 -2.69
N ALA A 19 7.40 -9.68 -2.59
CA ALA A 19 7.44 -10.54 -1.42
C ALA A 19 8.85 -11.07 -1.12
N LEU A 20 9.57 -11.53 -2.14
CA LEU A 20 10.93 -12.01 -1.99
C LEU A 20 11.88 -10.89 -1.57
N PHE A 21 11.74 -9.70 -2.14
CA PHE A 21 12.51 -8.51 -1.74
C PHE A 21 12.32 -8.21 -0.24
N PHE A 22 11.09 -8.12 0.23
CA PHE A 22 10.81 -7.86 1.65
C PHE A 22 11.18 -9.03 2.56
N GLY A 23 11.06 -10.27 2.09
CA GLY A 23 11.50 -11.45 2.84
C GLY A 23 13.03 -11.48 3.02
N VAL A 24 13.79 -11.13 1.97
CA VAL A 24 15.25 -11.05 2.04
C VAL A 24 15.70 -9.84 2.86
N ALA A 25 15.12 -8.66 2.64
CA ALA A 25 15.42 -7.46 3.43
C ALA A 25 15.03 -7.63 4.90
N GLY A 26 14.01 -8.45 5.16
CA GLY A 26 13.46 -8.71 6.48
C GLY A 26 14.17 -9.81 7.28
N ARG A 27 15.08 -10.58 6.66
CA ARG A 27 15.60 -11.83 7.23
C ARG A 27 16.33 -11.66 8.57
N ASP A 28 16.92 -10.49 8.78
CA ASP A 28 17.71 -10.15 9.96
C ASP A 28 16.83 -9.55 11.08
N LEU A 29 15.53 -9.34 10.83
CA LEU A 29 14.59 -8.86 11.84
C LEU A 29 14.02 -10.01 12.66
N ALA A 30 14.09 -9.86 13.99
CA ALA A 30 13.45 -10.78 14.91
C ALA A 30 11.92 -10.76 14.72
N ILE A 31 11.34 -11.94 14.45
CA ILE A 31 9.88 -12.13 14.36
C ILE A 31 9.24 -12.05 15.75
N GLY A 32 9.98 -12.37 16.81
CA GLY A 32 9.44 -12.45 18.17
C GLY A 32 8.44 -13.60 18.34
N ARG A 33 7.56 -13.49 19.34
CA ARG A 33 6.47 -14.45 19.59
C ARG A 33 5.14 -13.82 19.16
N ILE A 34 4.10 -14.61 18.93
CA ILE A 34 2.77 -14.06 18.57
C ILE A 34 2.25 -13.11 19.67
N ALA A 35 2.57 -13.37 20.93
CA ALA A 35 2.22 -12.51 22.07
C ALA A 35 3.14 -11.28 22.23
N GLU A 36 4.33 -11.29 21.60
CA GLU A 36 5.33 -10.22 21.65
C GLU A 36 5.94 -10.08 20.25
N MET A 37 5.15 -9.47 19.36
CA MET A 37 5.47 -9.39 17.94
C MET A 37 6.72 -8.53 17.76
N GLY A 38 7.80 -9.16 17.26
CA GLY A 38 9.03 -8.47 16.93
C GLY A 38 8.86 -7.62 15.66
N PRO A 39 9.82 -6.72 15.36
CA PRO A 39 9.76 -5.83 14.21
C PRO A 39 9.70 -6.57 12.87
N GLY A 40 10.15 -7.83 12.83
CA GLY A 40 10.09 -8.69 11.65
C GLY A 40 8.75 -9.39 11.44
N PHE A 41 7.86 -9.43 12.43
CA PHE A 41 6.62 -10.21 12.35
C PHE A 41 5.74 -9.77 11.18
N ILE A 42 5.36 -8.49 11.17
CA ILE A 42 4.45 -7.95 10.15
C ILE A 42 5.08 -7.98 8.74
N PRO A 43 6.33 -7.50 8.53
CA PRO A 43 6.94 -7.54 7.21
C PRO A 43 7.07 -8.96 6.63
N LEU A 44 7.53 -9.94 7.42
CA LEU A 44 7.73 -11.31 6.92
C LEU A 44 6.41 -12.05 6.69
N THR A 45 5.43 -11.89 7.59
CA THR A 45 4.12 -12.54 7.42
C THR A 45 3.40 -12.00 6.19
N LEU A 46 3.40 -10.67 5.98
CA LEU A 46 2.87 -10.06 4.76
C LEU A 46 3.61 -10.54 3.51
N ALA A 47 4.94 -10.62 3.55
CA ALA A 47 5.73 -11.16 2.45
C ALA A 47 5.33 -12.62 2.14
N ALA A 48 5.20 -13.48 3.14
CA ALA A 48 4.79 -14.87 2.95
C ALA A 48 3.39 -15.00 2.33
N VAL A 49 2.41 -14.23 2.83
CA VAL A 49 1.04 -14.22 2.30
C VAL A 49 1.02 -13.67 0.87
N MET A 50 1.73 -12.58 0.59
CA MET A 50 1.86 -12.04 -0.77
C MET A 50 2.49 -13.05 -1.73
N PHE A 51 3.53 -13.77 -1.30
CA PHE A 51 4.16 -14.80 -2.12
C PHE A 51 3.17 -15.92 -2.44
N ALA A 52 2.42 -16.40 -1.45
CA ALA A 52 1.41 -17.44 -1.64
C ALA A 52 0.32 -17.01 -2.62
N ILE A 53 -0.23 -15.80 -2.46
CA ILE A 53 -1.23 -15.25 -3.39
C ILE A 53 -0.64 -15.13 -4.80
N GLY A 54 0.58 -14.60 -4.93
CA GLY A 54 1.24 -14.44 -6.23
C GLY A 54 1.52 -15.77 -6.92
N ALA A 55 1.89 -16.80 -6.16
CA ALA A 55 2.07 -18.16 -6.65
C ALA A 55 0.75 -18.76 -7.16
N VAL A 56 -0.34 -18.60 -6.39
CA VAL A 56 -1.68 -19.04 -6.81
C VAL A 56 -2.11 -18.33 -8.09
N MET A 57 -1.97 -17.00 -8.16
CA MET A 57 -2.31 -16.21 -9.36
C MET A 57 -1.52 -16.64 -10.58
N THR A 58 -0.21 -16.89 -10.42
CA THR A 58 0.65 -17.32 -11.52
C THR A 58 0.27 -18.73 -11.97
N LEU A 59 0.01 -19.65 -11.04
CA LEU A 59 -0.35 -21.03 -11.35
C LEU A 59 -1.73 -21.14 -12.01
N THR A 60 -2.73 -20.39 -11.54
CA THR A 60 -4.07 -20.36 -12.16
C THR A 60 -4.01 -19.71 -13.53
N ALA A 61 -3.23 -18.63 -13.69
CA ALA A 61 -2.99 -18.02 -14.99
C ALA A 61 -2.35 -19.01 -15.98
N VAL A 62 -1.33 -19.77 -15.55
CA VAL A 62 -0.66 -20.79 -16.38
C VAL A 62 -1.59 -21.94 -16.78
N ARG A 63 -2.55 -22.31 -15.92
CA ARG A 63 -3.51 -23.39 -16.19
C ARG A 63 -4.72 -22.97 -17.03
N ALA A 64 -5.07 -21.69 -17.05
CA ALA A 64 -6.24 -21.18 -17.76
C ALA A 64 -5.93 -20.92 -19.26
N ALA A 65 -6.09 -21.94 -20.11
CA ALA A 65 -5.79 -21.84 -21.53
C ALA A 65 -6.82 -21.03 -22.37
N ASN A 66 -8.03 -20.72 -21.86
CA ASN A 66 -9.15 -20.20 -22.68
C ASN A 66 -10.02 -19.11 -22.02
N ALA A 67 -9.46 -18.20 -21.22
CA ALA A 67 -10.24 -17.12 -20.59
C ALA A 67 -10.31 -15.83 -21.46
N PRO A 68 -11.46 -15.13 -21.48
CA PRO A 68 -11.64 -13.90 -22.27
C PRO A 68 -10.82 -12.70 -21.77
N ALA A 69 -10.77 -11.68 -22.64
CA ALA A 69 -9.81 -10.59 -22.65
C ALA A 69 -10.13 -9.40 -21.72
N LEU A 70 -9.33 -9.14 -20.66
CA LEU A 70 -9.35 -7.88 -19.89
C LEU A 70 -8.18 -6.91 -20.19
N THR A 71 -8.40 -5.93 -21.07
CA THR A 71 -7.38 -4.98 -21.58
C THR A 71 -6.75 -4.18 -20.43
N ILE A 72 -5.41 -4.08 -20.35
CA ILE A 72 -4.78 -3.14 -19.40
C ILE A 72 -5.07 -1.75 -19.97
N PRO A 73 -5.75 -0.86 -19.23
CA PRO A 73 -5.86 0.52 -19.64
C PRO A 73 -4.45 1.11 -19.67
N ALA A 74 -4.08 1.81 -20.75
CA ALA A 74 -2.77 2.46 -20.86
C ALA A 74 -2.45 3.43 -19.69
N GLY A 75 -3.45 3.85 -18.92
CA GLY A 75 -3.29 4.63 -17.69
C GLY A 75 -2.77 3.87 -16.46
N ALA A 76 -2.74 2.53 -16.47
CA ALA A 76 -2.37 1.74 -15.29
C ALA A 76 -0.91 1.93 -14.87
N VAL A 77 -0.01 2.20 -15.82
CA VAL A 77 1.43 2.40 -15.55
C VAL A 77 1.70 3.69 -14.77
N ARG A 78 0.81 4.69 -14.89
CA ARG A 78 0.90 5.94 -14.14
C ARG A 78 0.52 5.78 -12.67
N VAL A 79 -0.28 4.75 -12.34
CA VAL A 79 -0.77 4.51 -10.97
C VAL A 79 0.38 4.22 -10.01
N LEU A 80 1.33 3.38 -10.43
CA LEU A 80 2.45 2.94 -9.59
C LEU A 80 3.31 4.12 -9.07
N PRO A 81 3.88 5.00 -9.92
CA PRO A 81 4.68 6.12 -9.44
C PRO A 81 3.87 7.13 -8.64
N LEU A 82 2.57 7.31 -8.92
CA LEU A 82 1.72 8.21 -8.13
C LEU A 82 1.47 7.70 -6.72
N ILE A 83 1.27 6.39 -6.54
CA ILE A 83 1.12 5.79 -5.21
C ILE A 83 2.43 5.90 -4.43
N PHE A 84 3.57 5.59 -5.06
CA PHE A 84 4.88 5.79 -4.43
C PHE A 84 5.09 7.25 -4.01
N LEU A 85 4.73 8.20 -4.87
CA LEU A 85 4.80 9.63 -4.56
C LEU A 85 3.88 10.02 -3.41
N ALA A 86 2.66 9.48 -3.34
CA ALA A 86 1.73 9.75 -2.25
C ALA A 86 2.30 9.28 -0.91
N VAL A 87 2.86 8.07 -0.86
CA VAL A 87 3.51 7.52 0.34
C VAL A 87 4.73 8.34 0.73
N LEU A 88 5.58 8.71 -0.24
CA LEU A 88 6.75 9.52 0.03
C LEU A 88 6.37 10.91 0.56
N ALA A 89 5.36 11.55 -0.05
CA ALA A 89 4.81 12.81 0.42
C ALA A 89 4.29 12.69 1.85
N PHE A 90 3.58 11.62 2.19
CA PHE A 90 3.12 11.38 3.56
C PHE A 90 4.30 11.36 4.55
N VAL A 91 5.32 10.54 4.28
CA VAL A 91 6.47 10.38 5.20
C VAL A 91 7.21 11.71 5.38
N LEU A 92 7.40 12.48 4.31
CA LEU A 92 8.09 13.78 4.36
C LEU A 92 7.25 14.86 5.06
N LEU A 93 5.94 14.92 4.78
CA LEU A 93 5.05 15.94 5.34
C LEU A 93 4.64 15.63 6.78
N LEU A 94 4.71 14.36 7.21
CA LEU A 94 4.32 13.95 8.56
C LEU A 94 5.10 14.72 9.63
N GLN A 95 6.42 14.89 9.43
CA GLN A 95 7.28 15.61 10.37
C GLN A 95 7.12 17.13 10.27
N LEU A 96 6.83 17.69 9.09
CA LEU A 96 6.75 19.15 8.90
C LEU A 96 5.36 19.74 9.18
N LEU A 97 4.31 19.10 8.65
CA LEU A 97 2.93 19.63 8.67
C LEU A 97 2.01 18.89 9.65
N GLY A 98 2.51 17.84 10.31
CA GLY A 98 1.74 17.01 11.20
C GLY A 98 0.81 16.04 10.48
N TYR A 99 0.22 15.13 11.27
CA TYR A 99 -0.54 13.97 10.81
C TYR A 99 -1.69 14.31 9.85
N VAL A 100 -2.53 15.28 10.21
CA VAL A 100 -3.76 15.59 9.48
C VAL A 100 -3.47 16.11 8.07
N LEU A 101 -2.53 17.04 7.95
CA LEU A 101 -2.16 17.64 6.67
C LEU A 101 -1.36 16.67 5.80
N ALA A 102 -0.51 15.85 6.40
CA ALA A 102 0.19 14.77 5.68
C ALA A 102 -0.80 13.75 5.09
N CYS A 103 -1.80 13.33 5.87
CA CYS A 103 -2.87 12.45 5.38
C CYS A 103 -3.68 13.11 4.24
N ALA A 104 -4.07 14.37 4.38
CA ALA A 104 -4.81 15.08 3.35
C ALA A 104 -4.01 15.18 2.03
N ALA A 105 -2.71 15.49 2.11
CA ALA A 105 -1.82 15.53 0.95
C ALA A 105 -1.68 14.14 0.30
N MET A 106 -1.44 13.11 1.10
CA MET A 106 -1.33 11.72 0.63
C MET A 106 -2.58 11.28 -0.13
N VAL A 107 -3.76 11.47 0.45
CA VAL A 107 -5.03 11.06 -0.15
C VAL A 107 -5.32 11.86 -1.42
N THR A 108 -4.97 13.15 -1.44
CA THR A 108 -5.08 13.98 -2.63
C THR A 108 -4.17 13.44 -3.75
N ILE A 109 -2.89 13.19 -3.48
CA ILE A 109 -1.94 12.68 -4.49
C ILE A 109 -2.36 11.29 -4.98
N ALA A 110 -2.79 10.40 -4.07
CA ALA A 110 -3.27 9.07 -4.42
C ALA A 110 -4.54 9.13 -5.28
N SER A 111 -5.41 10.13 -5.09
CA SER A 111 -6.63 10.28 -5.88
C SER A 111 -6.36 10.58 -7.36
N LEU A 112 -5.24 11.24 -7.69
CA LEU A 112 -4.84 11.47 -9.08
C LEU A 112 -4.50 10.16 -9.81
N ALA A 113 -4.27 9.07 -9.07
CA ALA A 113 -4.02 7.76 -9.64
C ALA A 113 -5.31 7.05 -10.08
N SER A 114 -6.48 7.45 -9.54
CA SER A 114 -7.77 6.84 -9.88
C SER A 114 -8.52 7.67 -10.94
N PRO A 115 -8.80 7.11 -12.13
CA PRO A 115 -9.61 7.79 -13.15
C PRO A 115 -11.05 8.07 -12.70
N GLN A 116 -11.54 7.33 -11.70
CA GLN A 116 -12.90 7.45 -11.16
C GLN A 116 -12.98 8.28 -9.88
N ALA A 117 -11.87 8.86 -9.40
CA ALA A 117 -11.87 9.64 -8.16
C ALA A 117 -12.77 10.88 -8.27
N ARG A 118 -13.92 10.85 -7.59
CA ARG A 118 -14.74 12.05 -7.39
C ARG A 118 -14.13 12.87 -6.27
N ARG A 119 -13.92 14.18 -6.49
CA ARG A 119 -13.35 15.10 -5.48
C ARG A 119 -14.04 15.01 -4.12
N ARG A 120 -15.36 14.75 -4.09
CA ARG A 120 -16.14 14.56 -2.86
C ARG A 120 -15.80 13.26 -2.13
N GLU A 121 -15.65 12.15 -2.84
CA GLU A 121 -15.25 10.86 -2.25
C GLU A 121 -13.84 10.95 -1.68
N VAL A 122 -12.92 11.57 -2.42
CA VAL A 122 -11.54 11.81 -1.99
C VAL A 122 -11.50 12.63 -0.71
N ALA A 123 -12.25 13.73 -0.65
CA ALA A 123 -12.33 14.57 0.54
C ALA A 123 -12.91 13.83 1.74
N ILE A 124 -13.99 13.05 1.54
CA ILE A 124 -14.58 12.23 2.61
C ILE A 124 -13.59 11.18 3.09
N SER A 125 -12.95 10.43 2.18
CA SER A 125 -11.94 9.43 2.54
C SER A 125 -10.76 10.06 3.27
N ALA A 126 -10.28 11.23 2.83
CA ALA A 126 -9.19 11.95 3.50
C ALA A 126 -9.54 12.30 4.95
N VAL A 127 -10.72 12.89 5.16
CA VAL A 127 -11.19 13.29 6.49
C VAL A 127 -11.41 12.05 7.37
N VAL A 128 -12.14 11.05 6.87
CA VAL A 128 -12.50 9.85 7.65
C VAL A 128 -11.26 9.05 8.03
N LEU A 129 -10.35 8.78 7.08
CA LEU A 129 -9.11 8.06 7.37
C LEU A 129 -8.24 8.85 8.34
N SER A 130 -8.05 10.15 8.11
CA SER A 130 -7.24 10.97 9.01
C SER A 130 -7.81 11.02 10.42
N VAL A 131 -9.14 11.16 10.59
CA VAL A 131 -9.76 11.20 11.92
C VAL A 131 -9.71 9.84 12.60
N LEU A 132 -10.09 8.76 11.91
CA LEU A 132 -10.07 7.41 12.48
C LEU A 132 -8.67 6.98 12.88
N SER A 133 -7.69 7.23 12.03
CA SER A 133 -6.32 6.88 12.33
C SER A 133 -5.72 7.77 13.42
N ALA A 134 -6.01 9.08 13.44
CA ALA A 134 -5.61 9.94 14.56
C ALA A 134 -6.21 9.44 15.89
N LEU A 135 -7.49 9.07 15.91
CA LEU A 135 -8.13 8.47 17.09
C LEU A 135 -7.43 7.15 17.47
N ALA A 136 -7.26 6.22 16.53
CA ALA A 136 -6.58 4.96 16.81
C ALA A 136 -5.17 5.16 17.38
N PHE A 137 -4.39 6.10 16.85
CA PHE A 137 -3.03 6.29 17.32
C PHE A 137 -2.92 7.08 18.63
N VAL A 138 -3.74 8.12 18.80
CA VAL A 138 -3.70 8.97 19.99
C VAL A 138 -4.41 8.31 21.16
N THR A 139 -5.64 7.82 20.95
CA THR A 139 -6.49 7.31 22.04
C THR A 139 -6.34 5.82 22.26
N LEU A 140 -6.19 5.01 21.20
CA LEU A 140 -6.11 3.55 21.35
C LEU A 140 -4.69 3.08 21.65
N LEU A 141 -3.68 3.71 21.05
CA LEU A 141 -2.28 3.29 21.15
C LEU A 141 -1.41 4.23 22.02
N GLY A 142 -1.90 5.43 22.37
CA GLY A 142 -1.16 6.38 23.22
C GLY A 142 0.15 6.89 22.61
N LEU A 143 0.31 6.83 21.29
CA LEU A 143 1.55 7.22 20.61
C LEU A 143 1.68 8.75 20.53
N PRO A 144 2.82 9.34 20.94
CA PRO A 144 3.07 10.76 20.78
C PRO A 144 3.37 11.05 19.30
N MET A 145 2.32 11.37 18.53
CA MET A 145 2.47 11.81 17.15
C MET A 145 2.19 13.30 17.02
N PRO A 146 2.99 14.05 16.21
CA PRO A 146 2.75 15.45 15.94
C PRO A 146 1.45 15.57 15.11
N LEU A 147 0.35 15.89 15.80
CA LEU A 147 -0.96 16.04 15.16
C LEU A 147 -1.03 17.33 14.35
N TRP A 148 -0.33 18.36 14.80
CA TRP A 148 -0.35 19.73 14.27
C TRP A 148 1.05 20.13 13.81
N PRO A 149 1.18 21.08 12.84
CA PRO A 149 2.47 21.59 12.41
C PRO A 149 3.24 22.17 13.60
N GLU A 150 4.50 21.78 13.79
CA GLU A 150 5.38 22.40 14.80
C GLU A 150 5.61 23.90 14.51
N ALA A 151 5.32 24.37 13.29
CA ALA A 151 5.32 25.79 12.95
C ALA A 151 4.24 26.63 13.67
N LEU A 152 3.30 26.00 14.39
CA LEU A 152 2.23 26.65 15.17
C LEU A 152 2.37 26.46 16.69
N LEU A 153 3.49 25.90 17.19
CA LEU A 153 3.85 25.78 18.61
C LEU A 153 5.15 26.52 18.90
#